data_AF-A0A067SL10-F1
#
_entry.id   AF-A0A067SL10-F1
#
_cell.length_a   1.000
_cell.length_b   1.000
_cell.length_c   1.000
_cell.angle_alpha   90.00
_cell.angle_beta   90.00
_cell.angle_gamma   90.00
#
_symmetry.space_group_name_H-M   'P 1'
#
loop_
_entity.id
_entity.type
_entity.pdbx_description
1 polymer ?
#
loop_
_entity_poly.entity_id
_entity_poly.type
_entity_poly.pdbx_seq_one_letter_code
_entity_poly.pdbx_strand_id
1 'polypeptide(L)'
;MSKKSTKSKKSSFRRAKIPHPAKFVRRPNPTTGNLPRIKVFGIAFDPEDLVGWAAERNVLQKEALGNREFGSLQMIMGELPDSFRWGVVTPHHGDLVKMCIIIGSNESQQTMSNAYNPLRAEVVQDVLGTQFGEPKWYFLREDFEYDS
;
A
#
# COMPACT_ATOMS: atom_id res chain seq x y z
N MET A 1 -8.20 33.58 43.53
CA MET A 1 -8.39 33.21 42.12
C MET A 1 -7.16 33.61 41.31
N SER A 2 -6.30 32.67 40.87
CA SER A 2 -5.38 32.96 39.76
C SER A 2 -4.66 31.73 39.21
N LYS A 3 -4.83 31.56 37.89
CA LYS A 3 -3.92 31.00 36.87
C LYS A 3 -3.52 29.51 37.00
N LYS A 4 -4.40 28.63 36.50
CA LYS A 4 -3.99 27.33 35.95
C LYS A 4 -3.15 27.56 34.69
N SER A 5 -1.87 27.24 34.79
CA SER A 5 -0.94 27.10 33.67
C SER A 5 -1.40 25.91 32.80
N THR A 6 -1.95 26.21 31.63
CA THR A 6 -2.23 25.21 30.59
C THR A 6 -0.93 24.87 29.89
N LYS A 7 -0.27 23.80 30.33
CA LYS A 7 0.79 23.14 29.55
C LYS A 7 0.20 22.71 28.21
N SER A 8 0.49 23.49 27.17
CA SER A 8 0.29 23.12 25.77
C SER A 8 0.98 21.79 25.50
N LYS A 9 0.19 20.72 25.30
CA LYS A 9 0.68 19.46 24.75
C LYS A 9 1.10 19.76 23.30
N LYS A 10 2.39 19.96 23.08
CA LYS A 10 3.00 19.90 21.75
C LYS A 10 2.74 18.51 21.20
N SER A 11 1.67 18.36 20.41
CA SER A 11 1.47 17.23 19.51
C SER A 11 2.68 17.20 18.58
N SER A 12 3.65 16.32 18.87
CA SER A 12 4.73 16.06 17.94
C SER A 12 4.13 15.28 16.78
N PHE A 13 3.77 15.98 15.71
CA PHE A 13 3.57 15.36 14.41
C PHE A 13 4.86 14.63 14.05
N ARG A 14 4.92 13.32 14.32
CA ARG A 14 6.04 12.48 13.90
C ARG A 14 6.00 12.47 12.38
N ARG A 15 6.98 13.09 11.72
CA ARG A 15 7.14 12.97 10.27
C ARG A 15 7.10 11.49 9.89
N ALA A 16 6.18 11.11 9.01
CA ALA A 16 6.11 9.77 8.46
C ALA A 16 7.49 9.39 7.91
N LYS A 17 8.03 8.24 8.32
CA LYS A 17 9.32 7.76 7.82
C LYS A 17 9.10 7.26 6.40
N ILE A 18 9.91 7.76 5.47
CA ILE A 18 9.94 7.28 4.09
C ILE A 18 10.54 5.86 4.07
N PRO A 19 9.83 4.85 3.56
CA PRO A 19 10.39 3.52 3.39
C PRO A 19 11.45 3.53 2.27
N HIS A 20 12.71 3.45 2.67
CA HIS A 20 13.79 3.16 1.74
C HIS A 20 13.63 1.75 1.12
N PRO A 21 14.10 1.56 -0.13
CA PRO A 21 14.15 0.24 -0.76
C PRO A 21 14.74 -0.82 0.15
N ALA A 22 14.05 -1.96 0.25
CA ALA A 22 14.52 -3.07 1.06
C ALA A 22 15.55 -3.87 0.27
N LYS A 23 16.80 -3.91 0.76
CA LYS A 23 17.89 -4.66 0.12
C LYS A 23 17.97 -6.12 0.58
N PHE A 24 17.33 -6.44 1.71
CA PHE A 24 17.43 -7.74 2.37
C PHE A 24 16.10 -8.15 2.99
N VAL A 25 15.91 -9.46 3.09
CA VAL A 25 14.80 -10.05 3.85
C VAL A 25 14.85 -9.52 5.28
N ARG A 26 13.69 -9.14 5.82
CA ARG A 26 13.57 -8.67 7.21
C ARG A 26 14.07 -9.75 8.16
N ARG A 27 14.87 -9.35 9.14
CA ARG A 27 15.36 -10.24 10.21
C ARG A 27 15.13 -9.57 11.56
N PRO A 28 14.91 -10.35 12.63
CA PRO A 28 14.86 -9.82 13.98
C PRO A 28 16.10 -8.98 14.27
N ASN A 29 15.90 -7.84 14.91
CA ASN A 29 17.02 -7.04 15.37
C ASN A 29 17.80 -7.83 16.44
N PRO A 30 19.13 -8.00 16.32
CA PRO A 30 19.89 -8.85 17.23
C PRO A 30 19.96 -8.31 18.67
N THR A 31 19.71 -7.01 18.86
CA THR A 31 19.73 -6.35 20.17
C THR A 31 18.34 -6.33 20.81
N THR A 32 17.30 -6.02 20.04
CA THR A 32 15.94 -5.84 20.58
C THR A 32 15.03 -7.05 20.41
N GLY A 33 15.43 -8.04 19.61
CA GLY A 33 14.59 -9.18 19.23
C GLY A 33 13.41 -8.82 18.32
N ASN A 34 13.09 -7.53 18.18
CA ASN A 34 11.94 -7.06 17.43
C ASN A 34 12.15 -7.23 15.92
N LEU A 35 11.12 -7.73 15.26
CA LEU A 35 11.08 -7.81 13.81
C LEU A 35 10.73 -6.42 13.24
N PRO A 36 11.48 -5.90 12.26
CA PRO A 36 11.12 -4.65 11.63
C PRO A 36 9.83 -4.82 10.82
N ARG A 37 9.09 -3.70 10.68
CA ARG A 37 7.86 -3.63 9.88
C ARG A 37 8.06 -4.17 8.48
N ILE A 38 7.02 -4.79 7.94
CA ILE A 38 7.01 -5.23 6.54
C ILE A 38 7.11 -4.02 5.63
N LYS A 39 8.00 -4.13 4.64
CA LYS A 39 8.04 -3.25 3.49
C LYS A 39 7.56 -4.01 2.27
N VAL A 40 6.71 -3.36 1.49
CA VAL A 40 6.20 -3.90 0.22
C VAL A 40 6.63 -3.00 -0.93
N PHE A 41 6.91 -3.60 -2.07
CA PHE A 41 7.08 -2.91 -3.34
C PHE A 41 5.81 -3.12 -4.16
N GLY A 42 5.22 -2.05 -4.66
CA GLY A 42 3.92 -2.13 -5.31
C GLY A 42 3.44 -0.80 -5.85
N ILE A 43 2.24 -0.81 -6.42
CA ILE A 43 1.56 0.37 -6.94
C ILE A 43 0.40 0.69 -5.99
N ALA A 44 0.48 1.84 -5.33
CA ALA A 44 -0.59 2.31 -4.45
C ALA A 44 -1.39 3.41 -5.14
N PHE A 45 -2.70 3.33 -4.97
CA PHE A 45 -3.68 4.22 -5.60
C PHE A 45 -4.61 4.84 -4.56
N ASP A 46 -5.14 5.99 -4.93
CA ASP A 46 -6.24 6.64 -4.21
C ASP A 46 -7.59 6.05 -4.67
N PRO A 47 -8.65 6.17 -3.85
CA PRO A 47 -10.00 5.74 -4.21
C PRO A 47 -10.45 6.22 -5.60
N GLU A 48 -10.12 7.47 -5.95
CA GLU A 48 -10.50 8.09 -7.21
C GLU A 48 -9.86 7.40 -8.42
N ASP A 49 -8.65 6.84 -8.27
CA ASP A 49 -7.97 6.12 -9.35
C ASP A 49 -8.74 4.85 -9.73
N LEU A 50 -9.31 4.14 -8.74
CA LEU A 50 -10.12 2.93 -8.96
C LEU A 50 -11.47 3.25 -9.59
N VAL A 51 -12.08 4.37 -9.19
CA VAL A 51 -13.33 4.86 -9.81
C VAL A 51 -13.06 5.28 -11.25
N GLY A 52 -11.94 5.97 -11.50
CA GLY A 52 -11.49 6.36 -12.84
C GLY A 52 -11.25 5.15 -13.74
N TRP A 53 -10.53 4.14 -13.23
CA TRP A 53 -10.28 2.89 -13.96
C TRP A 53 -11.59 2.18 -14.36
N ALA A 54 -12.58 2.10 -13.47
CA ALA A 54 -13.88 1.52 -13.79
C ALA A 54 -14.66 2.35 -14.82
N ALA A 55 -14.57 3.68 -14.74
CA ALA A 55 -15.19 4.59 -15.69
C ALA A 55 -14.62 4.41 -17.10
N GLU A 56 -13.30 4.36 -17.25
CA GLU A 56 -12.62 4.16 -18.53
C GLU A 56 -12.98 2.83 -19.19
N ARG A 57 -13.18 1.78 -18.39
CA ARG A 57 -13.59 0.45 -18.86
C ARG A 57 -15.10 0.27 -18.99
N ASN A 58 -15.88 1.31 -18.67
CA ASN A 58 -17.34 1.27 -18.68
C ASN A 58 -17.93 0.11 -17.84
N VAL A 59 -17.29 -0.20 -16.70
CA VAL A 59 -17.73 -1.22 -15.73
C VAL A 59 -18.29 -0.56 -14.48
N LEU A 60 -19.11 -1.27 -13.70
CA LEU A 60 -19.64 -0.83 -12.40
C LEU A 60 -20.40 0.52 -12.42
N GLN A 61 -20.91 0.96 -13.58
CA GLN A 61 -21.56 2.27 -13.74
C GLN A 61 -22.84 2.45 -12.92
N LYS A 62 -23.45 1.34 -12.48
CA LYS A 62 -24.68 1.33 -11.68
C LYS A 62 -24.42 1.26 -10.16
N GLU A 63 -23.18 0.98 -9.76
CA GLU A 63 -22.81 0.85 -8.35
C GLU A 63 -22.65 2.21 -7.67
N ALA A 64 -22.79 2.24 -6.35
CA ALA A 64 -22.40 3.40 -5.54
C ALA A 64 -20.86 3.56 -5.53
N LEU A 65 -20.34 4.77 -5.28
CA LEU A 65 -18.90 5.05 -5.37
C LEU A 65 -18.02 4.09 -4.54
N GLY A 66 -18.36 3.85 -3.27
CA GLY A 66 -17.59 2.93 -2.43
C GLY A 66 -17.63 1.47 -2.94
N ASN A 67 -18.76 1.03 -3.51
CA ASN A 67 -18.84 -0.28 -4.15
C ASN A 67 -18.02 -0.35 -5.44
N ARG A 68 -17.90 0.77 -6.18
CA ARG A 68 -17.03 0.84 -7.36
C ARG A 68 -15.58 0.66 -6.99
N GLU A 69 -15.11 1.30 -5.91
CA GLU A 69 -13.72 1.14 -5.46
C GLU A 69 -13.39 -0.33 -5.18
N PHE A 70 -14.20 -0.98 -4.34
CA PHE A 70 -13.97 -2.38 -3.99
C PHE A 70 -14.17 -3.32 -5.20
N GLY A 71 -15.21 -3.10 -5.99
CA GLY A 71 -15.47 -3.87 -7.20
C GLY A 71 -14.35 -3.74 -8.24
N SER A 72 -13.82 -2.53 -8.45
CA SER A 72 -12.67 -2.29 -9.33
C SER A 72 -11.46 -3.08 -8.85
N LEU A 73 -11.16 -3.03 -7.56
CA LEU A 73 -10.04 -3.79 -6.99
C LEU A 73 -10.22 -5.30 -7.21
N GLN A 74 -11.43 -5.83 -7.00
CA GLN A 74 -11.71 -7.24 -7.26
C GLN A 74 -11.51 -7.63 -8.72
N MET A 75 -11.98 -6.80 -9.66
CA MET A 75 -11.79 -7.04 -11.09
C MET A 75 -10.31 -6.99 -11.48
N ILE A 76 -9.58 -5.97 -11.03
CA ILE A 76 -8.13 -5.85 -11.26
C ILE A 76 -7.40 -7.09 -10.71
N MET A 77 -7.71 -7.51 -9.48
CA MET A 77 -7.09 -8.70 -8.90
C MET A 77 -7.45 -9.98 -9.66
N GLY A 78 -8.63 -10.06 -10.27
CA GLY A 78 -9.06 -11.19 -11.11
C GLY A 78 -8.35 -11.26 -12.47
N GLU A 79 -7.80 -10.15 -12.95
CA GLU A 79 -6.98 -10.10 -14.18
C GLU A 79 -5.50 -10.43 -13.91
N LEU A 80 -5.07 -10.36 -12.65
CA LEU A 80 -3.70 -10.65 -12.25
C LEU A 80 -3.50 -12.13 -11.92
N PRO A 81 -2.28 -12.69 -12.12
CA PRO A 81 -1.96 -14.03 -11.63
C PRO A 81 -2.11 -14.16 -10.11
N ASP A 82 -2.56 -15.32 -9.62
CA ASP A 82 -2.76 -15.62 -8.18
C ASP A 82 -1.54 -15.35 -7.27
N SER A 83 -0.34 -15.24 -7.85
CA SER A 83 0.88 -14.86 -7.14
C SER A 83 0.88 -13.40 -6.65
N PHE A 84 -0.01 -12.55 -7.14
CA PHE A 84 -0.16 -11.17 -6.70
C PHE A 84 -1.15 -11.08 -5.54
N ARG A 85 -0.94 -10.08 -4.70
CA ARG A 85 -1.79 -9.78 -3.54
C ARG A 85 -1.93 -8.28 -3.42
N TRP A 86 -2.96 -7.83 -2.73
CA TRP A 86 -3.13 -6.42 -2.38
C TRP A 86 -3.03 -6.25 -0.86
N GLY A 87 -2.87 -5.00 -0.43
CA GLY A 87 -2.92 -4.66 0.99
C GLY A 87 -2.99 -3.16 1.21
N VAL A 88 -3.16 -2.78 2.48
CA VAL A 88 -3.20 -1.38 2.90
C VAL A 88 -1.80 -0.93 3.33
N VAL A 89 -1.37 0.22 2.80
CA VAL A 89 -0.01 0.72 2.99
C VAL A 89 0.00 2.16 3.46
N THR A 90 1.10 2.56 4.10
CA THR A 90 1.38 3.96 4.44
C THR A 90 2.39 4.55 3.44
N PRO A 91 2.06 5.63 2.72
CA PRO A 91 2.94 6.28 1.76
C PRO A 91 4.07 7.09 2.40
N HIS A 92 5.00 7.54 1.56
CA HIS A 92 6.21 8.30 1.90
C HIS A 92 5.91 9.65 2.55
N HIS A 93 4.80 10.27 2.14
CA HIS A 93 4.37 11.60 2.56
C HIS A 93 2.88 11.54 2.88
N GLY A 94 2.54 11.62 4.16
CA GLY A 94 1.16 11.65 4.63
C GLY A 94 0.79 10.47 5.52
N ASP A 95 -0.22 10.69 6.35
CA ASP A 95 -0.79 9.69 7.26
C ASP A 95 -1.94 8.91 6.60
N LEU A 96 -2.31 9.27 5.36
CA LEU A 96 -3.41 8.64 4.63
C LEU A 96 -2.96 7.27 4.12
N VAL A 97 -3.68 6.25 4.58
CA VAL A 97 -3.48 4.88 4.09
C VAL A 97 -3.99 4.75 2.66
N LYS A 98 -3.32 3.91 1.87
CA LYS A 98 -3.70 3.63 0.49
C LYS A 98 -3.86 2.13 0.27
N MET A 99 -4.73 1.76 -0.64
CA MET A 99 -4.73 0.40 -1.20
C MET A 99 -3.56 0.25 -2.17
N CYS A 100 -2.96 -0.93 -2.21
CA CYS A 100 -1.76 -1.18 -2.99
C CYS A 100 -1.75 -2.60 -3.53
N ILE A 101 -1.47 -2.76 -4.82
CA ILE A 101 -1.13 -4.04 -5.42
C ILE A 101 0.35 -4.31 -5.15
N ILE A 102 0.60 -5.39 -4.41
CA ILE A 102 1.91 -5.78 -3.94
C ILE A 102 2.58 -6.67 -5.00
N ILE A 103 3.66 -6.14 -5.59
CA ILE A 103 4.52 -6.85 -6.53
C ILE A 103 5.47 -7.78 -5.78
N GLY A 104 6.00 -7.32 -4.64
CA GLY A 104 6.88 -8.08 -3.76
C GLY A 104 7.03 -7.44 -2.39
N SER A 105 7.79 -8.08 -1.50
CA SER A 105 7.98 -7.62 -0.12
C SER A 105 9.33 -8.05 0.43
N ASN A 106 9.69 -7.51 1.59
CA ASN A 106 10.89 -7.96 2.30
C ASN A 106 10.64 -9.12 3.29
N GLU A 107 9.50 -9.82 3.19
CA GLU A 107 9.14 -10.88 4.14
C GLU A 107 9.93 -12.17 3.94
N SER A 108 10.19 -12.55 2.68
CA SER A 108 10.92 -13.76 2.34
C SER A 108 11.86 -13.51 1.15
N GLN A 109 12.76 -14.46 0.89
CA GLN A 109 13.65 -14.37 -0.26
C GLN A 109 12.88 -14.40 -1.58
N GLN A 110 11.79 -15.16 -1.64
CA GLN A 110 10.93 -15.24 -2.82
C GLN A 110 10.24 -13.91 -3.08
N THR A 111 9.60 -13.31 -2.07
CA THR A 111 8.88 -12.04 -2.26
C THR A 111 9.84 -10.88 -2.49
N MET A 112 11.08 -10.97 -1.98
CA MET A 112 12.13 -10.00 -2.30
C MET A 112 12.55 -10.11 -3.77
N SER A 113 12.74 -11.33 -4.27
CA SER A 113 13.09 -11.56 -5.68
C SER A 113 11.98 -11.06 -6.60
N ASN A 114 10.71 -11.24 -6.22
CA ASN A 114 9.56 -10.70 -6.95
C ASN A 114 9.58 -9.16 -7.00
N ALA A 115 9.95 -8.48 -5.91
CA ALA A 115 10.01 -7.01 -5.86
C ALA A 115 11.00 -6.40 -6.87
N TYR A 116 12.05 -7.16 -7.22
CA TYR A 116 13.08 -6.74 -8.16
C TYR A 116 12.87 -7.30 -9.58
N ASN A 117 11.77 -8.00 -9.82
CA ASN A 117 11.46 -8.54 -11.14
C ASN A 117 10.64 -7.50 -11.95
N PRO A 118 11.22 -6.86 -12.99
CA PRO A 118 10.53 -5.83 -13.76
C PRO A 118 9.31 -6.36 -14.51
N LEU A 119 9.33 -7.62 -14.96
CA LEU A 119 8.19 -8.23 -15.65
C LEU A 119 6.95 -8.30 -14.78
N ARG A 120 7.11 -8.42 -13.46
CA ARG A 120 5.96 -8.39 -12.54
C ARG A 120 5.36 -7.00 -12.41
N ALA A 121 6.17 -5.95 -12.51
CA ALA A 121 5.67 -4.59 -12.51
C ALA A 121 4.92 -4.29 -13.82
N GLU A 122 5.45 -4.74 -14.95
CA GLU A 122 4.82 -4.62 -16.27
C GLU A 122 3.43 -5.27 -16.29
N VAL A 123 3.30 -6.51 -15.79
CA VAL A 123 1.99 -7.19 -15.70
C VAL A 123 0.95 -6.37 -14.92
N VAL A 124 1.35 -5.74 -13.82
CA VAL A 124 0.43 -4.89 -13.04
C VAL A 124 0.10 -3.61 -13.81
N GLN A 125 1.08 -3.00 -14.47
CA GLN A 125 0.88 -1.80 -15.28
C GLN A 125 0.00 -2.04 -16.51
N ASP A 126 0.07 -3.22 -17.12
CA ASP A 126 -0.78 -3.58 -18.27
C ASP A 126 -2.26 -3.65 -17.87
N VAL A 127 -2.57 -4.20 -16.69
CA VAL A 127 -3.94 -4.27 -16.15
C VAL A 127 -4.45 -2.88 -15.74
N LEU A 128 -3.58 -2.11 -15.07
CA LEU A 128 -3.93 -0.81 -14.52
C LEU A 128 -4.02 0.29 -15.59
N GLY A 129 -3.18 0.25 -16.61
CA GLY A 129 -3.01 1.34 -17.57
C GLY A 129 -2.09 2.46 -17.05
N THR A 130 -1.85 3.46 -17.90
CA THR A 130 -0.83 4.50 -17.69
C THR A 130 -1.19 5.54 -16.64
N GLN A 131 -2.45 5.61 -16.19
CA GLN A 131 -2.83 6.61 -15.17
C GLN A 131 -2.29 6.30 -13.78
N PHE A 132 -1.88 5.05 -13.53
CA PHE A 132 -1.35 4.67 -12.23
C PHE A 132 0.14 5.01 -12.13
N GLY A 133 0.55 5.48 -10.95
CA GLY A 133 1.95 5.84 -10.68
C GLY A 133 2.91 4.64 -10.75
N GLU A 134 4.21 4.94 -10.78
CA GLU A 134 5.25 3.92 -10.77
C GLU A 134 5.31 3.16 -9.43
N PRO A 135 5.70 1.87 -9.48
CA PRO A 135 5.84 1.09 -8.27
C PRO A 135 6.96 1.61 -7.37
N LYS A 136 6.69 1.66 -6.06
CA LYS A 136 7.65 2.10 -5.04
C LYS A 136 7.50 1.30 -3.76
N TRP A 137 8.41 1.55 -2.81
CA TRP A 137 8.38 0.89 -1.52
C TRP A 137 7.38 1.55 -0.58
N TYR A 138 6.69 0.77 0.25
CA TYR A 138 5.75 1.25 1.26
C TYR A 138 5.90 0.45 2.55
N PHE A 139 5.40 0.98 3.67
CA PHE A 139 5.17 0.16 4.86
C PHE A 139 3.78 -0.49 4.78
N LEU A 140 3.71 -1.79 5.00
CA LEU A 140 2.44 -2.51 5.10
C LEU A 140 1.80 -2.23 6.47
N ARG A 141 0.47 -2.00 6.48
CA ARG A 141 -0.35 -2.01 7.69
C ARG A 141 -0.63 -3.46 8.07
N GLU A 142 0.13 -3.99 9.03
CA GLU A 142 -0.05 -5.35 9.56
C GLU A 142 -1.31 -5.47 10.46
N ASP A 143 -1.84 -4.35 10.94
CA ASP A 143 -3.01 -4.22 11.82
C ASP A 143 -4.32 -3.98 11.06
N PHE A 144 -4.31 -4.07 9.73
CA PHE A 144 -5.52 -3.98 8.92
C PHE A 144 -6.12 -5.38 8.77
N GLU A 145 -6.87 -5.79 9.79
CA GLU A 145 -7.81 -6.92 9.66
C GLU A 145 -9.13 -6.35 9.14
N TYR A 146 -9.70 -6.98 8.11
CA TYR A 146 -11.11 -6.77 7.80
C TYR A 146 -11.87 -7.32 9.02
N ASP A 147 -12.64 -6.48 9.72
CA ASP A 147 -13.74 -7.00 10.53
C ASP A 147 -14.70 -7.70 9.56
N SER A 148 -14.49 -9.01 9.39
CA SER A 148 -15.31 -9.91 8.57
C SER A 148 -16.62 -10.25 9.26
#